data_AF-A0AAI9NFK7-F1
#
_entry.id   AF-A0AAI9NFK7-F1
#
_cell.length_a   1.000
_cell.length_b   1.000
_cell.length_c   1.000
_cell.angle_alpha   90.00
_cell.angle_beta   90.00
_cell.angle_gamma   90.00
#
_symmetry.space_group_name_H-M   'P 1'
#
loop_
_entity.id
_entity.type
_entity.pdbx_description
1 polymer ?
#
loop_
_entity_poly.entity_id
_entity_poly.type
_entity_poly.pdbx_seq_one_letter_code
_entity_poly.pdbx_strand_id
1 'polypeptide(L)'
;MPVAFDRVYLHSAGYFMPGEPVDNDAMDQYIAPLNRISGRIKNRILAENGIRQRYYAIDPEGRTRWSNAQLAAQAIQACLARGATSTCHRSRCWPAARRAAIRSCPGSPT
;
A
#
# COMPACT_ATOMS: atom_id res chain seq x y z
N MET A 1 4.25 -30.98 11.83
CA MET A 1 2.82 -31.04 12.24
C MET A 1 2.15 -29.73 11.84
N PRO A 2 1.08 -29.73 11.02
CA PRO A 2 0.32 -28.52 10.79
C PRO A 2 -0.52 -28.21 12.03
N VAL A 3 -0.43 -26.96 12.51
CA VAL A 3 -1.30 -26.44 13.57
C VAL A 3 -2.64 -26.07 12.93
N ALA A 4 -3.73 -26.70 13.37
CA ALA A 4 -5.08 -26.38 12.92
C ALA A 4 -5.69 -25.33 13.84
N PHE A 5 -6.16 -24.22 13.26
CA PHE A 5 -6.89 -23.19 13.98
C PHE A 5 -8.39 -23.41 13.82
N ASP A 6 -9.13 -23.44 14.93
CA ASP A 6 -10.59 -23.63 14.94
C ASP A 6 -11.32 -22.42 14.34
N ARG A 7 -10.78 -21.20 14.54
CA ARG A 7 -11.37 -19.94 14.06
C ARG A 7 -10.28 -18.95 13.65
N VAL A 8 -10.36 -18.45 12.41
CA VAL A 8 -9.44 -17.46 11.85
C VAL A 8 -10.26 -16.29 11.32
N TYR A 9 -9.87 -15.07 11.67
CA TYR A 9 -10.58 -13.85 11.31
C TYR A 9 -9.64 -12.84 10.64
N LEU A 10 -10.14 -12.18 9.59
CA LEU A 10 -9.47 -11.04 8.98
C LEU A 10 -9.85 -9.78 9.75
N HIS A 11 -8.89 -9.25 10.49
CA HIS A 11 -9.11 -8.09 11.36
C HIS A 11 -8.89 -6.75 10.64
N SER A 12 -7.91 -6.69 9.74
CA SER A 12 -7.61 -5.48 8.96
C SER A 12 -6.94 -5.84 7.64
N ALA A 13 -7.10 -4.97 6.65
CA ALA A 13 -6.42 -5.05 5.36
C ALA A 13 -5.89 -3.67 4.95
N GLY A 14 -4.68 -3.64 4.42
CA GLY A 14 -4.02 -2.44 3.93
C GLY A 14 -3.57 -2.63 2.49
N TYR A 15 -3.53 -1.55 1.73
CA TYR A 15 -2.94 -1.52 0.39
C TYR A 15 -2.12 -0.24 0.24
N PHE A 16 -1.14 -0.29 -0.65
CA PHE A 16 -0.32 0.86 -1.00
C PHE A 16 -0.11 0.87 -2.52
N MET A 17 -0.38 2.00 -3.16
CA MET A 17 -0.26 2.20 -4.60
C MET A 17 0.77 3.31 -4.86
N PRO A 18 1.86 3.02 -5.59
CA PRO A 18 2.92 4.00 -5.82
C PRO A 18 2.53 4.99 -6.93
N GLY A 19 2.81 6.27 -6.71
CA GLY A 19 2.66 7.31 -7.72
C GLY A 19 1.21 7.71 -7.99
N GLU A 20 1.02 8.42 -9.11
CA GLU A 20 -0.30 8.87 -9.56
C GLU A 20 -0.99 7.78 -10.38
N PRO A 21 -2.34 7.74 -10.40
CA PRO A 21 -3.08 6.86 -11.28
C PRO A 21 -2.77 7.20 -12.74
N VAL A 22 -2.35 6.18 -13.50
CA VAL A 22 -2.03 6.29 -14.92
C VAL A 22 -3.17 5.71 -15.74
N ASP A 23 -3.71 6.52 -16.65
CA ASP A 23 -4.73 6.09 -17.60
C ASP A 23 -4.15 5.22 -18.72
N ASN A 24 -5.03 4.48 -19.40
CA ASN A 24 -4.66 3.57 -20.50
C ASN A 24 -3.89 4.23 -21.65
N ASP A 25 -4.11 5.52 -21.89
CA ASP A 25 -3.42 6.30 -22.92
C ASP A 25 -2.00 6.69 -22.49
N ALA A 26 -1.82 7.01 -21.21
CA ALA A 26 -0.53 7.38 -20.63
C ALA A 26 0.37 6.17 -20.33
N MET A 27 -0.19 4.95 -20.31
CA MET A 27 0.56 3.72 -20.06
C MET A 27 1.76 3.53 -21.00
N ASP A 28 1.67 3.95 -22.26
CA ASP A 28 2.74 3.75 -23.26
C ASP A 28 4.02 4.50 -22.91
N GLN A 29 3.96 5.45 -21.97
CA GLN A 29 5.13 6.16 -21.45
C GLN A 29 5.94 5.29 -20.48
N TYR A 30 5.29 4.32 -19.82
CA TYR A 30 5.89 3.43 -18.83
C TYR A 30 6.28 2.07 -19.41
N ILE A 31 5.47 1.58 -20.35
CA ILE A 31 5.71 0.31 -21.05
C ILE A 31 6.10 0.70 -22.47
N ALA A 32 7.36 0.42 -22.84
CA ALA A 32 7.92 0.76 -24.15
C ALA A 32 6.90 0.51 -25.29
N PRO A 33 6.78 1.43 -26.26
CA PRO A 33 5.69 1.43 -27.21
C PRO A 33 5.63 0.11 -27.98
N LEU A 34 4.51 -0.61 -27.83
CA LEU A 34 4.19 -1.72 -28.71
C LEU A 34 4.09 -1.16 -30.15
N ASN A 35 4.70 -1.86 -31.11
CA ASN A 35 4.74 -1.49 -32.53
C ASN A 35 3.41 -0.89 -33.04
N ARG A 36 3.46 0.00 -34.05
CA ARG A 36 2.27 0.67 -34.61
C ARG A 36 1.13 -0.27 -35.07
N ILE A 37 1.44 -1.54 -35.35
CA ILE A 37 0.47 -2.58 -35.75
C ILE A 37 -0.38 -3.08 -34.56
N SER A 38 0.16 -3.00 -33.34
CA SER A 38 -0.46 -3.57 -32.12
C SER A 38 -1.51 -2.68 -31.45
N GLY A 39 -1.71 -1.43 -31.89
CA GLY A 39 -2.63 -0.50 -31.23
C GLY A 39 -4.09 -0.97 -31.21
N ARG A 40 -4.58 -1.57 -32.32
CA ARG A 40 -5.93 -2.14 -32.38
C ARG A 40 -6.12 -3.31 -31.41
N ILE A 41 -5.09 -4.15 -31.29
CA ILE A 41 -5.10 -5.30 -30.37
C ILE A 41 -5.04 -4.81 -28.92
N LYS A 42 -4.18 -3.82 -28.62
CA LYS A 42 -4.12 -3.16 -27.31
C LYS A 42 -5.49 -2.64 -26.90
N ASN A 43 -6.16 -1.87 -27.74
CA ASN A 43 -7.46 -1.28 -27.40
C ASN A 43 -8.53 -2.34 -27.16
N ARG A 44 -8.55 -3.40 -27.98
CA ARG A 44 -9.48 -4.53 -27.77
C ARG A 44 -9.23 -5.25 -26.44
N ILE A 45 -7.97 -5.57 -26.15
CA ILE A 45 -7.58 -6.23 -24.88
C ILE A 45 -7.92 -5.34 -23.69
N LEU A 46 -7.67 -4.03 -23.77
CA LEU A 46 -8.00 -3.10 -22.69
C LEU A 46 -9.51 -2.96 -22.48
N ALA A 47 -10.29 -2.95 -23.56
CA ALA A 47 -11.75 -2.95 -23.48
C ALA A 47 -12.29 -4.23 -22.82
N GLU A 48 -11.69 -5.39 -23.11
CA GLU A 48 -12.06 -6.68 -22.51
C GLU A 48 -11.64 -6.79 -21.03
N ASN A 49 -10.49 -6.23 -20.64
CA ASN A 49 -10.02 -6.25 -19.24
C ASN A 49 -10.79 -5.25 -18.34
N GLY A 50 -11.34 -4.18 -18.91
CA GLY A 50 -12.07 -3.15 -18.16
C GLY A 50 -11.24 -2.31 -17.19
N ILE A 51 -9.91 -2.48 -17.19
CA ILE A 51 -9.00 -1.70 -16.33
C ILE A 51 -8.88 -0.28 -16.88
N ARG A 52 -9.16 0.71 -16.04
CA ARG A 52 -9.08 2.14 -16.41
C ARG A 52 -7.79 2.80 -15.93
N GLN A 53 -7.34 2.42 -14.75
CA GLN A 53 -6.22 3.06 -14.05
C GLN A 53 -5.23 2.01 -13.57
N ARG A 54 -3.94 2.35 -13.65
CA ARG A 54 -2.82 1.51 -13.20
C ARG A 54 -1.80 2.36 -12.44
N TYR A 55 -1.07 1.71 -11.54
CA TYR A 55 -0.04 2.36 -10.73
C TYR A 55 1.29 1.69 -11.02
N TYR A 56 2.26 2.46 -11.47
CA TYR A 56 3.59 1.97 -11.81
C TYR A 56 4.60 2.36 -10.72
N ALA A 57 5.42 1.38 -10.32
CA ALA A 57 6.55 1.59 -9.43
C ALA A 57 7.81 2.10 -10.16
N ILE A 58 7.69 2.39 -11.45
CA ILE A 58 8.76 2.83 -12.35
C ILE A 58 8.44 4.22 -12.89
N ASP A 59 9.48 4.99 -13.16
CA ASP A 59 9.38 6.29 -13.83
C ASP A 59 9.33 6.12 -15.36
N PRO A 60 8.87 7.12 -16.13
CA PRO A 60 8.86 7.09 -17.59
C PRO A 60 10.25 6.85 -18.22
N GLU A 61 11.32 7.22 -17.51
CA GLU A 61 12.70 6.95 -17.91
C GLU A 61 13.15 5.50 -17.62
N GLY A 62 12.25 4.65 -17.14
CA GLY A 62 12.50 3.23 -16.82
C GLY A 62 13.24 3.01 -15.50
N ARG A 63 13.34 4.03 -14.64
CA ARG A 63 13.98 3.92 -13.32
C ARG A 63 13.00 3.38 -12.29
N THR A 64 13.43 2.43 -11.48
CA THR A 64 12.61 1.89 -10.38
C THR A 64 12.53 2.89 -9.22
N ARG A 65 11.33 3.43 -8.99
CA ARG A 65 11.05 4.35 -7.87
C ARG A 65 10.81 3.60 -6.56
N TRP A 66 10.19 2.41 -6.65
CA TRP A 66 9.87 1.58 -5.49
C TRP A 66 10.30 0.13 -5.71
N SER A 67 11.05 -0.44 -4.77
CA SER A 67 11.33 -1.87 -4.77
C SER A 67 10.12 -2.66 -4.27
N ASN A 68 10.02 -3.92 -4.69
CA ASN A 68 8.94 -4.82 -4.23
C ASN A 68 8.88 -4.91 -2.69
N ALA A 69 10.05 -4.95 -2.04
CA ALA A 69 10.15 -4.96 -0.58
C ALA A 69 9.58 -3.68 0.06
N GLN A 70 9.83 -2.51 -0.54
CA GLN A 70 9.29 -1.24 -0.06
C GLN A 70 7.77 -1.14 -0.24
N LEU A 71 7.22 -1.67 -1.34
CA LEU A 71 5.78 -1.71 -1.57
C LEU A 71 5.08 -2.59 -0.52
N ALA A 72 5.62 -3.79 -0.27
CA ALA A 72 5.11 -4.70 0.75
C ALA A 72 5.21 -4.07 2.16
N ALA A 73 6.35 -3.45 2.48
CA ALA A 73 6.54 -2.78 3.76
C ALA A 73 5.47 -1.70 3.99
N GLN A 74 5.19 -0.86 3.00
CA GLN A 74 4.16 0.17 3.14
C GLN A 74 2.74 -0.39 3.24
N ALA A 75 2.41 -1.44 2.50
CA ALA A 75 1.12 -2.10 2.64
C ALA A 75 0.92 -2.69 4.05
N ILE A 76 1.98 -3.28 4.63
CA ILE A 76 1.97 -3.79 6.01
C ILE A 76 1.79 -2.63 7.00
N GLN A 77 2.53 -1.53 6.84
CA GLN A 77 2.38 -0.34 7.70
C GLN A 77 0.96 0.22 7.63
N ALA A 78 0.37 0.31 6.42
CA ALA A 78 -1.02 0.73 6.24
C ALA A 78 -2.02 -0.22 6.89
N CYS A 79 -1.79 -1.53 6.81
CA CYS A 79 -2.63 -2.54 7.47
C CYS A 79 -2.57 -2.40 9.00
N LEU A 80 -1.37 -2.27 9.56
CA LEU A 80 -1.15 -2.09 11.00
C LEU A 80 -1.76 -0.79 11.51
N ALA A 81 -1.61 0.33 10.77
CA ALA A 81 -2.21 1.61 11.13
C ALA A 81 -3.74 1.54 11.24
N ARG A 82 -4.38 0.80 10.31
CA ARG A 82 -5.84 0.58 10.32
C ARG A 82 -6.28 -0.39 11.42
N GLY A 83 -5.49 -1.43 11.68
CA GLY A 83 -5.77 -2.41 12.74
C GLY A 83 -5.51 -1.90 14.15
N ALA A 84 -4.63 -0.91 14.33
CA ALA A 84 -4.33 -0.34 15.64
C ALA A 84 -5.48 0.50 16.23
N THR A 85 -6.51 0.83 15.45
CA THR A 85 -7.65 1.63 15.91
C THR A 85 -8.79 0.81 16.50
N SER A 86 -8.84 -0.52 16.27
CA SER A 86 -9.95 -1.36 16.72
C SER A 86 -9.78 -1.97 18.11
N THR A 87 -8.60 -1.88 18.74
CA THR A 87 -8.41 -2.20 20.17
C THR A 87 -8.55 -0.96 21.05
N CYS A 88 -9.70 -0.29 20.97
CA CYS A 88 -10.26 0.41 22.12
C CYS A 88 -11.45 -0.39 22.67
N HIS A 89 -11.20 -1.66 23.02
CA HIS A 89 -12.06 -2.35 23.97
C HIS A 89 -11.65 -1.87 25.36
N ARG A 90 -12.34 -0.84 25.81
CA ARG A 90 -12.49 -0.45 27.20
C ARG A 90 -12.72 -1.70 28.07
N SER A 91 -11.64 -2.25 28.62
CA SER A 91 -11.57 -2.94 29.92
C SER A 91 -10.32 -3.84 30.01
N ARG A 92 -9.13 -3.24 30.03
CA ARG A 92 -8.04 -3.59 30.96
C ARG A 92 -6.81 -2.76 30.61
N CYS A 93 -6.27 -2.16 31.66
CA CYS A 93 -5.03 -1.41 31.72
C CYS A 93 -3.91 -2.06 30.90
N TRP A 94 -3.13 -1.24 30.20
CA TRP A 94 -1.72 -1.53 30.00
C TRP A 94 -0.90 -0.29 30.43
N PRO A 95 -0.29 -0.29 31.63
CA PRO A 95 0.77 0.65 31.95
C PRO A 95 2.10 0.07 31.44
N ALA A 96 2.94 0.94 30.86
CA ALA A 96 4.24 0.67 30.26
C ALA A 96 4.16 -0.02 28.87
N ALA A 97 4.55 0.59 27.75
CA ALA A 97 5.65 1.50 27.57
C ALA A 97 5.38 2.47 26.40
N ARG A 98 4.91 3.68 26.73
CA ARG A 98 5.23 4.86 25.92
C ARG A 98 6.66 5.30 26.28
N ARG A 99 7.67 4.59 25.80
CA ARG A 99 9.07 5.07 25.84
C ARG A 99 9.50 5.50 24.44
N ALA A 100 8.78 6.48 23.90
CA ALA A 100 9.23 7.29 22.75
C ALA A 100 8.37 8.57 22.63
N ALA A 101 7.96 9.17 23.75
CA ALA A 101 7.54 10.58 23.74
C ALA A 101 8.81 11.41 23.95
N ILE A 102 9.53 11.58 22.85
CA ILE A 102 10.64 12.50 22.72
C ILE A 102 10.10 13.93 22.91
N ARG A 103 10.84 14.71 23.71
CA ARG A 103 10.90 16.18 23.80
C ARG A 103 9.86 16.93 24.66
N SER A 104 10.46 17.60 25.65
CA SER A 104 10.23 19.00 26.07
C SER A 104 8.88 19.36 26.70
N CYS A 105 8.85 19.61 28.01
CA CYS A 105 8.94 20.97 28.57
C CYS A 105 8.85 20.99 30.11
N PRO A 106 9.32 22.07 30.75
CA PRO A 106 9.86 22.09 32.11
C PRO A 106 8.88 22.60 33.16
N GLY A 107 9.23 22.37 34.44
CA GLY A 107 8.85 23.25 35.54
C GLY A 107 7.54 22.92 36.25
N SER A 108 7.67 22.28 37.42
CA SER A 108 6.75 22.49 38.53
C SER A 108 6.77 23.98 38.95
N PRO A 109 5.68 24.49 39.55
CA PRO A 109 5.75 24.69 40.99
C PRO A 109 4.43 24.47 41.77
N THR A 110 4.66 24.28 43.09
CA THR A 110 3.76 24.26 44.26
C THR A 110 2.73 23.15 44.38
#